data_AF-A0A9D1TUL7-F1
#
_entry.id   AF-A0A9D1TUL7-F1
#
_cell.length_a   1.000
_cell.length_b   1.000
_cell.length_c   1.000
_cell.angle_alpha   90.00
_cell.angle_beta   90.00
_cell.angle_gamma   90.00
#
_symmetry.space_group_name_H-M   'P 1'
#
loop_
_entity.id
_entity.type
_entity.pdbx_description
1 polymer ?
#
loop_
_entity_poly.entity_id
_entity_poly.type
_entity_poly.pdbx_seq_one_letter_code
_entity_poly.pdbx_strand_id
1 'polypeptide(L)'
;MPKNFIQDIAGKIQEALPEGMKNVHGEAERFVKEGVESAMGNFKMVRYEEFEIQQKILLKTREKLELLTKRVDELEEKLKQYEGEAVRESVAVESSET
;
A
#
# COMPACT_ATOMS: atom_id res chain seq x y z
N MET A 1 8.56 -14.08 9.11
CA MET A 1 8.12 -13.48 10.38
C MET A 1 9.24 -12.60 10.93
N PRO A 2 8.97 -11.33 11.32
CA PRO A 2 10.00 -10.46 11.88
C PRO A 2 10.42 -10.95 13.28
N LYS A 3 11.71 -11.23 13.46
CA LYS A 3 12.30 -11.83 14.68
C LYS A 3 12.30 -10.92 15.93
N ASN A 4 12.11 -9.62 15.74
CA ASN A 4 12.25 -8.61 16.80
C ASN A 4 10.98 -8.51 17.68
N PHE A 5 9.89 -9.10 17.20
CA PHE A 5 8.58 -9.01 17.80
C PHE A 5 8.47 -9.64 19.20
N ILE A 6 9.04 -10.84 19.34
CA ILE A 6 9.01 -11.59 20.60
C ILE A 6 9.94 -10.94 21.64
N GLN A 7 11.02 -10.29 21.19
CA GLN A 7 11.94 -9.55 22.07
C GLN A 7 11.29 -8.30 22.64
N ASP A 8 10.53 -7.55 21.84
CA ASP A 8 9.85 -6.33 22.31
C ASP A 8 8.75 -6.63 23.34
N ILE A 9 8.02 -7.73 23.16
CA ILE A 9 7.02 -8.21 24.13
C ILE A 9 7.71 -8.69 25.41
N ALA A 10 8.77 -9.49 25.27
CA ALA A 10 9.53 -9.98 26.42
C ALA A 10 10.14 -8.82 27.24
N GLY A 11 10.65 -7.78 26.57
CA GLY A 11 11.21 -6.58 27.21
C GLY A 11 10.15 -5.80 28.01
N LYS A 12 8.98 -5.53 27.42
CA LYS A 12 7.89 -4.83 28.12
C LYS A 12 7.34 -5.61 29.31
N ILE A 13 7.27 -6.93 29.19
CA ILE A 13 6.88 -7.81 30.31
C ILE A 13 7.93 -7.75 31.43
N GLN A 14 9.22 -7.73 31.09
CA GLN A 14 10.29 -7.64 32.08
C GLN A 14 10.37 -6.27 32.77
N GLU A 15 10.15 -5.17 32.05
CA GLU A 15 10.14 -3.80 32.61
C GLU A 15 8.92 -3.53 33.51
N ALA A 16 7.80 -4.20 33.26
CA ALA A 16 6.57 -4.03 34.04
C ALA A 16 6.55 -4.89 35.34
N LEU A 17 7.54 -5.77 35.55
CA LEU A 17 7.64 -6.59 36.75
C LEU A 17 8.39 -5.84 37.87
N PRO A 18 7.78 -5.57 39.04
CA PRO A 18 8.46 -4.98 40.18
C PRO A 18 9.60 -5.88 40.70
N GLU A 19 10.71 -5.29 41.16
CA GLU A 19 11.88 -6.04 41.65
C GLU A 19 11.56 -7.09 42.75
N GLY A 20 10.45 -6.90 43.49
CA GLY A 20 9.98 -7.83 44.53
C GLY A 20 9.10 -9.00 44.04
N MET A 21 8.71 -9.05 42.76
CA MET A 21 7.70 -9.98 42.24
C MET A 21 8.23 -11.37 41.86
N LYS A 22 9.55 -11.55 41.79
CA LYS A 22 10.18 -12.83 41.40
C LYS A 22 9.76 -14.02 42.29
N ASN A 23 9.25 -13.75 43.49
CA ASN A 23 8.88 -14.76 44.50
C ASN A 23 7.36 -14.97 44.69
N VAL A 24 6.50 -14.21 43.99
CA VAL A 24 5.03 -14.28 44.12
C VAL A 24 4.42 -14.65 42.77
N HIS A 25 4.39 -15.96 42.50
CA HIS A 25 3.99 -16.54 41.20
C HIS A 25 2.64 -16.02 40.67
N GLY A 26 1.64 -15.82 41.54
CA GLY A 26 0.28 -15.48 41.11
C GLY A 26 0.09 -14.05 40.59
N GLU A 27 0.81 -13.08 41.14
CA GLU A 27 0.68 -11.68 40.68
C GLU A 27 1.53 -11.42 39.44
N ALA A 28 2.71 -12.06 39.33
CA ALA A 28 3.51 -12.01 38.12
C ALA A 28 2.75 -12.60 36.91
N GLU A 29 2.04 -13.71 37.09
CA GLU A 29 1.20 -14.31 36.05
C GLU A 29 0.09 -13.36 35.59
N ARG A 30 -0.56 -12.65 36.53
CA ARG A 30 -1.61 -11.67 36.20
C ARG A 30 -1.06 -10.50 35.38
N PHE A 31 0.09 -9.93 35.77
CA PHE A 31 0.73 -8.84 35.03
C PHE A 31 1.24 -9.26 33.66
N VAL A 32 1.79 -10.48 33.53
CA VAL A 32 2.18 -11.05 32.23
C VAL A 32 0.94 -11.18 31.34
N LYS A 33 -0.17 -11.69 31.87
CA LYS A 33 -1.43 -11.82 31.12
C LYS A 33 -1.99 -10.46 30.69
N GLU A 34 -2.05 -9.48 31.59
CA GLU A 34 -2.49 -8.12 31.28
C GLU A 34 -1.55 -7.43 30.28
N GLY A 35 -0.23 -7.65 30.39
CA GLY A 35 0.77 -7.14 29.46
C GLY A 35 0.65 -7.76 28.07
N VAL A 36 0.37 -9.06 27.99
CA VAL A 36 0.11 -9.77 26.72
C VAL A 36 -1.23 -9.33 26.12
N GLU A 37 -2.29 -9.20 26.91
CA GLU A 37 -3.61 -8.73 26.45
C GLU A 37 -3.54 -7.26 25.97
N SER A 38 -2.83 -6.40 26.69
CA SER A 38 -2.59 -5.01 26.31
C SER A 38 -1.70 -4.89 25.07
N ALA A 39 -0.65 -5.72 24.97
CA ALA A 39 0.15 -5.80 23.76
C ALA A 39 -0.73 -6.27 22.59
N MET A 40 -1.53 -7.33 22.77
CA MET A 40 -2.49 -7.89 21.80
C MET A 40 -3.54 -6.87 21.36
N GLY A 41 -4.05 -6.02 22.26
CA GLY A 41 -4.99 -4.93 21.95
C GLY A 41 -4.34 -3.75 21.20
N ASN A 42 -3.04 -3.53 21.37
CA ASN A 42 -2.26 -2.55 20.61
C ASN A 42 -1.77 -3.08 19.25
N PHE A 43 -1.95 -4.37 18.93
CA PHE A 43 -1.89 -4.79 17.54
C PHE A 43 -3.07 -4.16 16.84
N LYS A 44 -2.76 -3.22 15.96
CA LYS A 44 -3.49 -3.12 14.71
C LYS A 44 -3.32 -4.45 13.99
N MET A 45 -4.14 -5.43 14.35
CA MET A 45 -4.58 -6.42 13.40
C MET A 45 -5.16 -5.58 12.27
N VAL A 46 -4.38 -5.32 11.22
CA VAL A 46 -4.99 -5.04 9.93
C VAL A 46 -5.87 -6.26 9.75
N ARG A 47 -7.17 -6.09 9.98
CA ARG A 47 -8.10 -7.19 9.87
C ARG A 47 -7.87 -7.71 8.46
N TYR A 48 -7.74 -9.02 8.32
CA TYR A 48 -7.46 -9.62 7.02
C TYR A 48 -8.42 -9.06 5.94
N GLU A 49 -9.65 -8.73 6.35
CA GLU A 49 -10.64 -7.97 5.58
C GLU A 49 -10.15 -6.60 5.04
N GLU A 50 -9.52 -5.74 5.86
CA GLU A 50 -9.02 -4.43 5.44
C GLU A 50 -7.87 -4.56 4.44
N PHE A 51 -7.02 -5.57 4.61
CA PHE A 51 -5.95 -5.89 3.67
C PHE A 51 -6.53 -6.35 2.33
N GLU A 52 -7.51 -7.25 2.33
CA GLU A 52 -8.19 -7.68 1.11
C GLU A 52 -8.90 -6.52 0.40
N ILE A 53 -9.51 -5.60 1.14
CA ILE A 53 -10.14 -4.40 0.57
C ILE A 53 -9.08 -3.53 -0.12
N GLN A 54 -7.94 -3.28 0.52
CA GLN A 54 -6.85 -2.51 -0.08
C GLN A 54 -6.30 -3.18 -1.34
N GLN A 55 -6.15 -4.51 -1.34
CA GLN A 55 -5.77 -5.25 -2.55
C GLN A 55 -6.78 -5.09 -3.69
N LYS A 56 -8.08 -5.18 -3.40
CA LYS A 56 -9.16 -4.96 -4.39
C LYS A 56 -9.15 -3.53 -4.94
N ILE A 57 -8.90 -2.54 -4.09
CA ILE A 57 -8.76 -1.14 -4.52
C ILE A 57 -7.55 -1.00 -5.43
N LEU A 58 -6.40 -1.57 -5.07
CA LEU A 58 -5.19 -1.53 -5.89
C LEU A 58 -5.38 -2.16 -7.27
N LEU A 59 -6.05 -3.31 -7.35
CA LEU A 59 -6.38 -3.96 -8.62
C LEU A 59 -7.24 -3.04 -9.49
N LYS A 60 -8.32 -2.48 -8.94
CA LYS A 60 -9.19 -1.54 -9.66
C LYS A 60 -8.45 -0.29 -10.12
N THR A 61 -7.52 0.24 -9.32
CA THR A 61 -6.71 1.40 -9.72
C THR A 61 -5.76 1.05 -10.87
N ARG A 62 -5.21 -0.16 -10.88
CA ARG A 62 -4.32 -0.62 -11.95
C ARG A 62 -5.09 -0.78 -13.26
N GLU A 63 -6.25 -1.41 -13.24
CA GLU A 63 -7.14 -1.54 -14.40
C GLU A 63 -7.53 -0.18 -14.98
N LYS A 64 -7.91 0.77 -14.12
CA LYS A 64 -8.23 2.15 -14.55
C LYS A 64 -7.03 2.87 -15.14
N LEU A 65 -5.84 2.67 -14.57
CA LEU A 65 -4.61 3.26 -15.08
C LEU A 65 -4.29 2.72 -16.47
N GLU A 66 -4.38 1.40 -16.68
CA GLU A 66 -4.17 0.77 -17.99
C GLU A 66 -5.16 1.28 -19.05
N LEU A 67 -6.43 1.46 -18.70
CA LEU A 67 -7.44 2.03 -19.60
C LEU A 67 -7.11 3.49 -19.96
N LEU A 68 -6.70 4.29 -18.98
CA LEU A 68 -6.34 5.69 -19.20
C LEU A 68 -5.09 5.80 -20.07
N THR A 69 -4.07 4.97 -19.84
CA THR A 69 -2.87 4.90 -20.68
C THR A 69 -3.25 4.60 -22.13
N LYS A 70 -4.06 3.56 -22.38
CA LYS A 70 -4.54 3.26 -23.74
C LYS A 70 -5.26 4.43 -24.40
N ARG A 71 -6.13 5.11 -23.65
CA ARG A 71 -6.87 6.27 -24.17
C ARG A 71 -5.93 7.44 -24.49
N VAL A 72 -4.88 7.64 -23.72
CA VAL A 72 -3.85 8.65 -24.02
C VAL A 72 -3.09 8.25 -25.27
N ASP A 73 -2.63 7.01 -25.38
CA ASP A 73 -1.91 6.50 -26.56
C ASP A 73 -2.74 6.68 -27.84
N GLU A 74 -4.03 6.33 -27.82
CA GLU A 74 -4.94 6.53 -28.96
C GLU A 74 -5.12 8.01 -29.33
N LEU A 75 -5.13 8.91 -28.35
CA LEU A 75 -5.25 10.35 -28.59
C LEU A 75 -3.94 10.91 -29.15
N GLU A 76 -2.79 10.45 -28.66
CA GLU A 76 -1.47 10.82 -29.18
C GLU A 76 -1.27 10.33 -30.61
N GLU A 77 -1.74 9.12 -30.95
CA GLU A 77 -1.74 8.61 -32.32
C GLU A 77 -2.62 9.44 -33.25
N LYS A 78 -3.83 9.79 -32.82
CA LYS A 78 -4.72 10.67 -33.59
C LYS A 78 -4.10 12.04 -33.81
N LEU A 79 -3.47 12.64 -32.80
CA LEU A 79 -2.78 13.92 -32.94
C LEU A 79 -1.65 13.84 -33.98
N LYS A 80 -0.84 12.78 -33.95
CA LYS A 80 0.21 12.57 -34.97
C LYS A 80 -0.38 12.41 -36.39
N GLN A 81 -1.53 11.76 -36.52
CA GLN A 81 -2.23 11.64 -37.80
C GLN A 81 -2.71 13.01 -38.30
N TYR A 82 -3.32 13.81 -37.42
CA TYR A 82 -3.74 15.18 -37.75
C TYR A 82 -2.56 16.09 -38.15
N GLU A 83 -1.43 16.03 -37.44
CA GLU A 83 -0.22 16.77 -37.81
C GLU A 83 0.33 16.31 -39.16
N GLY A 84 0.33 15.01 -39.43
CA GLY A 84 0.77 14.44 -40.71
C GLY A 84 -0.15 14.79 -41.88
N GLU A 85 -1.47 14.86 -41.66
CA GLU A 85 -2.45 15.26 -42.67
C GLU A 85 -2.37 16.76 -42.97
N ALA A 86 -2.21 17.62 -41.95
CA ALA A 86 -2.02 19.05 -42.13
C ALA A 86 -0.73 19.38 -42.92
N VAL A 87 0.36 18.65 -42.67
CA VAL A 87 1.62 18.82 -43.43
C VAL A 87 1.48 18.32 -44.87
N ARG A 88 0.69 17.28 -45.12
CA ARG A 88 0.42 16.80 -46.49
C ARG A 88 -0.45 17.76 -47.27
N GLU A 89 -1.45 18.36 -46.62
CA GLU A 89 -2.33 19.36 -47.23
C GLU A 89 -1.56 20.65 -47.57
N SER A 90 -0.66 21.12 -46.70
CA SER A 90 0.18 22.29 -46.99
C SER A 90 1.16 22.04 -48.15
N VAL A 91 1.80 20.85 -48.20
CA VAL A 91 2.74 20.50 -49.28
C VAL A 91 2.03 20.31 -50.63
N ALA A 92 0.79 19.79 -50.63
CA ALA A 92 -0.01 19.63 -51.84
C ALA A 92 -0.49 20.97 -52.42
N VAL A 93 -0.79 21.96 -51.57
CA VAL A 93 -1.16 23.31 -52.01
C VAL A 93 0.05 24.02 -52.63
N GLU A 94 1.22 23.97 -52.00
CA GLU A 94 2.45 24.60 -52.54
C GLU A 94 2.91 24.00 -53.88
N SER A 95 2.71 22.70 -54.10
CA SER A 95 3.06 22.03 -55.36
C SER A 95 2.02 22.17 -56.47
N SER A 96 0.84 22.72 -56.15
CA SER A 96 -0.18 23.07 -57.15
C SER A 96 -0.08 24.51 -57.67
N GLU A 97 0.70 25.36 -56.98
CA GLU A 97 0.89 26.78 -57.33
C GLU A 97 2.20 27.07 -58.12
N THR A 98 3.01 26.05 -58.41
CA THR A 98 4.20 26.12 -59.30
C THR A 98 4.00 25.35 -60.59
#